data_AF-A0A519LJE4-F1
#
_entry.id   AF-A0A519LJE4-F1
#
_cell.length_a   1.000
_cell.length_b   1.000
_cell.length_c   1.000
_cell.angle_alpha   90.00
_cell.angle_beta   90.00
_cell.angle_gamma   90.00
#
_symmetry.space_group_name_H-M   'P 1'
#
loop_
_entity.id
_entity.type
_entity.pdbx_description
1 polymer ?
#
loop_
_entity_poly.entity_id
_entity_poly.type
_entity_poly.pdbx_seq_one_letter_code
_entity_poly.pdbx_strand_id
1 'polypeptide(L)'
;LEDKHKKLIEIAKNLKGCGLVYVRNRRETAEVAHFLQRNGIAADFYHAGIEKDLRFKKQEDWKKDVIRIMVATNAFGMGIDKPNVRFVIHLDLPDSLEAYYQEAGRAGRDENRAFAVLLANKSDQLILNAKYTDSYPTVEEIKKTYHYLGSYFQLAFGAGEGLSFEFDIADFCKKFSLGVIKTLAALKFLEHDGYIALSENIFLQSRIMFTASHEDVYRFQIENSVYDPIIKTIQRSYGGAFDGYVKIKESDLSNRLKLSYKDVIEILNRLQQFQILSYLPQTDQPQLQFILPRRDQAHLDIDVKYIKLRQQIQKDQVSAVLSYASTQLCRSKQLLHYFGETNAEKCGFCDICLSERKLEEAAQLKNKIEFEIATLLQSQHYSLDNLVESLETGTDNEKIERIRELLDAGKIKTDGKKYYL
;
A
#
# COMPACT_ATOMS: atom_id res chain seq x y z
N LEU A 1 2.29 16.91 -11.49
CA LEU A 1 3.77 16.90 -11.48
C LEU A 1 4.28 15.99 -12.58
N GLU A 2 5.24 16.42 -13.41
CA GLU A 2 5.81 15.57 -14.48
C GLU A 2 6.81 14.54 -13.94
N ASP A 3 7.61 14.90 -12.92
CA ASP A 3 8.59 14.00 -12.31
C ASP A 3 8.41 13.91 -10.78
N LYS A 4 7.77 12.83 -10.32
CA LYS A 4 7.56 12.54 -8.89
C LYS A 4 8.88 12.22 -8.17
N HIS A 5 9.82 11.57 -8.83
CA HIS A 5 11.10 11.16 -8.24
C HIS A 5 12.00 12.37 -7.97
N LYS A 6 12.05 13.33 -8.88
CA LYS A 6 12.75 14.60 -8.64
C LYS A 6 12.17 15.34 -7.43
N LYS A 7 10.84 15.39 -7.31
CA LYS A 7 10.18 16.04 -6.17
C LYS A 7 10.42 15.31 -4.86
N LEU A 8 10.45 13.97 -4.88
CA LEU A 8 10.84 13.15 -3.73
C LEU A 8 12.24 13.52 -3.21
N ILE A 9 13.23 13.67 -4.10
CA ILE A 9 14.59 14.08 -3.71
C ILE A 9 14.60 15.48 -3.09
N GLU A 10 13.87 16.43 -3.69
CA GLU A 10 13.77 17.80 -3.17
C GLU A 10 13.20 17.81 -1.75
N ILE A 11 12.10 17.10 -1.52
CA ILE A 11 11.47 16.97 -0.20
C ILE A 11 12.44 16.30 0.78
N ALA A 12 13.05 15.18 0.39
CA ALA A 12 13.98 14.43 1.22
C ALA A 12 15.27 15.20 1.53
N LYS A 13 15.68 16.18 0.73
CA LYS A 13 16.84 17.05 1.05
C LYS A 13 16.46 18.19 1.99
N ASN A 14 15.28 18.78 1.78
CA ASN A 14 14.80 19.96 2.51
C ASN A 14 14.23 19.63 3.90
N LEU A 15 13.47 18.53 4.04
CA LEU A 15 12.87 18.14 5.31
C LEU A 15 13.81 17.26 6.12
N LYS A 16 14.45 17.77 7.17
CA LYS A 16 15.33 16.99 8.05
C LYS A 16 14.53 16.00 8.94
N GLY A 17 15.24 15.00 9.47
CA GLY A 17 14.69 13.97 10.34
C GLY A 17 14.20 12.72 9.61
N CYS A 18 13.51 11.85 10.36
CA CYS A 18 13.02 10.55 9.93
C CYS A 18 11.83 10.69 8.97
N GLY A 19 11.83 9.89 7.91
CA GLY A 19 10.82 9.89 6.86
C GLY A 19 10.25 8.51 6.55
N LEU A 20 9.02 8.50 6.06
CA LEU A 20 8.36 7.32 5.53
C LEU A 20 7.85 7.60 4.12
N VAL A 21 8.05 6.66 3.20
CA VAL A 21 7.61 6.77 1.81
C VAL A 21 6.73 5.57 1.49
N TYR A 22 5.48 5.84 1.11
CA TYR A 22 4.53 4.82 0.68
C TYR A 22 4.50 4.70 -0.84
N VAL A 23 4.63 3.45 -1.28
CA VAL A 23 4.49 3.02 -2.68
C VAL A 23 3.55 1.83 -2.77
N ARG A 24 2.99 1.59 -3.95
CA ARG A 24 1.89 0.63 -4.11
C ARG A 24 2.35 -0.82 -4.10
N ASN A 25 3.53 -1.13 -4.64
CA ASN A 25 3.95 -2.51 -4.85
C ASN A 25 5.33 -2.82 -4.25
N ARG A 26 5.56 -4.12 -3.98
CA ARG A 26 6.77 -4.60 -3.28
C ARG A 26 8.05 -4.29 -4.07
N ARG A 27 8.01 -4.44 -5.39
CA ARG A 27 9.17 -4.18 -6.26
C ARG A 27 9.58 -2.71 -6.20
N GLU A 28 8.61 -1.82 -6.26
CA GLU A 28 8.81 -0.38 -6.22
C GLU A 28 9.41 0.09 -4.89
N THR A 29 9.13 -0.60 -3.78
CA THR A 29 9.76 -0.25 -2.49
C THR A 29 11.29 -0.30 -2.59
N ALA A 30 11.83 -1.36 -3.20
CA ALA A 30 13.26 -1.53 -3.39
C ALA A 30 13.81 -0.54 -4.43
N GLU A 31 13.12 -0.36 -5.55
CA GLU A 31 13.53 0.58 -6.61
C GLU A 31 13.66 2.02 -6.09
N VAL A 32 12.66 2.50 -5.33
CA VAL A 32 12.65 3.84 -4.74
C VAL A 32 13.70 3.98 -3.63
N ALA A 33 13.88 2.97 -2.78
CA ALA A 33 14.92 2.99 -1.75
C ALA A 33 16.32 3.07 -2.37
N HIS A 34 16.61 2.25 -3.39
CA HIS A 34 17.87 2.31 -4.13
C HIS A 34 18.06 3.64 -4.87
N PHE A 35 16.99 4.21 -5.42
CA PHE A 35 17.03 5.53 -6.03
C PHE A 35 17.42 6.62 -5.01
N LEU A 36 16.86 6.59 -3.80
CA LEU A 36 17.23 7.50 -2.70
C LEU A 36 18.70 7.32 -2.29
N GLN A 37 19.15 6.07 -2.15
CA GLN A 37 20.55 5.72 -1.81
C GLN A 37 21.54 6.27 -2.84
N ARG A 38 21.27 6.08 -4.14
CA ARG A 38 22.10 6.62 -5.24
C ARG A 38 22.19 8.14 -5.22
N ASN A 39 21.22 8.82 -4.62
CA ASN A 39 21.19 10.27 -4.44
C ASN A 39 21.74 10.72 -3.07
N GLY A 40 22.47 9.85 -2.36
CA GLY A 40 23.13 10.16 -1.09
C GLY A 40 22.20 10.21 0.12
N ILE A 41 21.01 9.62 0.04
CA ILE A 41 20.04 9.60 1.15
C ILE A 41 20.01 8.20 1.77
N ALA A 42 20.26 8.11 3.08
CA ALA A 42 20.15 6.87 3.84
C ALA A 42 18.69 6.38 3.85
N ALA A 43 18.40 5.43 2.97
CA ALA A 43 17.07 4.84 2.80
C ALA A 43 17.14 3.32 2.78
N ASP A 44 16.06 2.67 3.18
CA ASP A 44 15.87 1.23 3.05
C ASP A 44 14.40 0.92 2.72
N PHE A 45 14.07 -0.33 2.42
CA PHE A 45 12.73 -0.75 2.02
C PHE A 45 12.15 -1.84 2.91
N TYR A 46 10.82 -1.89 2.98
CA TYR A 46 10.06 -2.85 3.77
C TYR A 46 8.81 -3.35 3.03
N HIS A 47 8.65 -4.66 2.94
CA HIS A 47 7.41 -5.29 2.51
C HIS A 47 7.28 -6.73 3.03
N ALA A 48 6.08 -7.30 2.93
CA ALA A 48 5.77 -8.65 3.40
C ALA A 48 6.51 -9.80 2.70
N GLY A 49 7.30 -9.51 1.66
CA GLY A 49 8.11 -10.51 0.93
C GLY A 49 9.55 -10.61 1.42
N ILE A 50 9.97 -9.77 2.37
CA ILE A 50 11.32 -9.82 2.96
C ILE A 50 11.33 -10.89 4.05
N GLU A 51 12.38 -11.72 4.10
CA GLU A 51 12.61 -12.68 5.18
C GLU A 51 12.42 -12.08 6.58
N LYS A 52 11.82 -12.85 7.49
CA LYS A 52 11.36 -12.33 8.79
C LYS A 52 12.47 -11.66 9.61
N ASP A 53 13.64 -12.29 9.69
CA ASP A 53 14.77 -11.78 10.47
C ASP A 53 15.35 -10.51 9.86
N LEU A 54 15.46 -10.47 8.53
CA LEU A 54 15.91 -9.29 7.81
C LEU A 54 14.92 -8.13 7.95
N ARG A 55 13.62 -8.42 7.89
CA ARG A 55 12.53 -7.46 8.07
C ARG A 55 12.58 -6.82 9.46
N PHE A 56 12.80 -7.63 10.50
CA PHE A 56 12.97 -7.15 11.87
C PHE A 56 14.20 -6.23 11.98
N LYS A 57 15.35 -6.65 11.44
CA LYS A 57 16.57 -5.84 11.45
C LYS A 57 16.38 -4.47 10.78
N LYS A 58 15.81 -4.43 9.56
CA LYS A 58 15.56 -3.17 8.84
C LYS A 58 14.63 -2.22 9.60
N GLN A 59 13.60 -2.78 10.24
CA GLN A 59 12.69 -2.01 11.08
C GLN A 59 13.40 -1.42 12.31
N GLU A 60 14.25 -2.21 12.98
CA GLU A 60 15.04 -1.75 14.12
C GLU A 60 16.07 -0.68 13.73
N ASP A 61 16.75 -0.84 12.60
CA ASP A 61 17.72 0.14 12.09
C ASP A 61 17.02 1.49 11.80
N TRP A 62 15.80 1.46 11.27
CA TRP A 62 15.00 2.68 11.07
C TRP A 62 14.49 3.28 12.39
N LYS A 63 14.05 2.46 13.35
CA LYS A 63 13.63 2.93 14.68
C LYS A 63 14.77 3.66 15.40
N LYS A 64 15.99 3.13 15.31
CA LYS A 64 17.22 3.67 15.91
C LYS A 64 17.86 4.80 15.10
N ASP A 65 17.17 5.32 14.08
CA ASP A 65 17.63 6.42 13.23
C ASP A 65 18.94 6.13 12.45
N VAL A 66 19.31 4.85 12.30
CA VAL A 66 20.41 4.40 11.42
C VAL A 66 20.02 4.59 9.96
N ILE A 67 18.78 4.22 9.62
CA ILE A 67 18.15 4.51 8.34
C ILE A 67 17.21 5.69 8.52
N ARG A 68 17.36 6.71 7.68
CA ARG A 68 16.56 7.92 7.77
C ARG A 68 15.19 7.78 7.11
N ILE A 69 15.14 7.15 5.93
CA ILE A 69 13.90 7.00 5.16
C ILE A 69 13.57 5.52 4.98
N MET A 70 12.39 5.11 5.42
CA MET A 70 11.86 3.79 5.06
C MET A 70 10.91 3.93 3.89
N VAL A 71 11.07 3.07 2.88
CA VAL A 71 10.14 2.95 1.76
C VAL A 71 9.31 1.68 1.94
N ALA A 72 8.00 1.80 1.96
CA ALA A 72 7.14 0.67 2.31
C ALA A 72 5.84 0.63 1.50
N THR A 73 5.23 -0.55 1.47
CA THR A 73 3.81 -0.66 1.15
C THR A 73 2.97 -0.47 2.42
N ASN A 74 1.64 -0.39 2.27
CA ASN A 74 0.69 -0.21 3.37
C ASN A 74 0.87 -1.27 4.50
N ALA A 75 1.48 -2.41 4.19
CA ALA A 75 1.78 -3.50 5.14
C ALA A 75 2.78 -3.12 6.26
N PHE A 76 3.59 -2.07 6.11
CA PHE A 76 4.48 -1.60 7.19
C PHE A 76 3.72 -0.89 8.33
N GLY A 77 2.45 -0.54 8.10
CA GLY A 77 1.67 0.26 9.05
C GLY A 77 1.20 -0.48 10.30
N MET A 78 1.12 -1.81 10.29
CA MET A 78 0.58 -2.56 11.42
C MET A 78 1.66 -2.72 12.52
N GLY A 79 1.67 -1.82 13.49
CA GLY A 79 2.43 -2.01 14.75
C GLY A 79 3.75 -1.23 14.90
N ILE A 80 4.05 -0.27 14.02
CA ILE A 80 5.23 0.59 14.18
C ILE A 80 4.82 1.88 14.89
N ASP A 81 5.41 2.07 16.06
CA ASP A 81 5.30 3.28 16.86
C ASP A 81 6.67 3.96 16.94
N LYS A 82 6.86 4.97 16.09
CA LYS A 82 8.03 5.86 16.11
C LYS A 82 7.49 7.29 16.17
N PRO A 83 7.59 7.98 17.32
CA PRO A 83 6.86 9.23 17.50
C PRO A 83 7.48 10.39 16.71
N ASN A 84 8.78 10.32 16.43
CA ASN A 84 9.56 11.38 15.80
C ASN A 84 9.62 11.32 14.26
N VAL A 85 8.61 10.76 13.59
CA VAL A 85 8.52 10.81 12.11
C VAL A 85 8.17 12.23 11.66
N ARG A 86 9.03 12.84 10.83
CA ARG A 86 8.91 14.23 10.38
C ARG A 86 8.17 14.39 9.08
N PHE A 87 8.18 13.37 8.24
CA PHE A 87 7.40 13.41 7.01
C PHE A 87 6.96 12.03 6.55
N VAL A 88 5.76 11.99 5.97
CA VAL A 88 5.20 10.84 5.27
C VAL A 88 4.94 11.28 3.84
N ILE A 89 5.44 10.53 2.86
CA ILE A 89 5.28 10.82 1.43
C ILE A 89 4.55 9.66 0.78
N HIS A 90 3.45 9.93 0.12
CA HIS A 90 2.77 8.99 -0.76
C HIS A 90 3.20 9.27 -2.19
N LEU A 91 3.97 8.36 -2.78
CA LEU A 91 4.35 8.45 -4.19
C LEU A 91 3.20 8.04 -5.11
N ASP A 92 2.32 7.16 -4.64
CA ASP A 92 1.14 6.71 -5.35
C ASP A 92 -0.12 7.19 -4.66
N LEU A 93 -1.20 7.33 -5.44
CA LEU A 93 -2.51 7.62 -4.88
C LEU A 93 -2.97 6.44 -3.99
N PRO A 94 -3.41 6.72 -2.75
CA PRO A 94 -3.97 5.71 -1.86
C PRO A 94 -5.30 5.19 -2.42
N ASP A 95 -5.69 3.98 -2.02
CA ASP A 95 -6.95 3.36 -2.49
C ASP A 95 -8.19 4.03 -1.88
N SER A 96 -8.03 4.72 -0.74
CA SER A 96 -9.09 5.46 -0.06
C SER A 96 -8.53 6.56 0.86
N LEU A 97 -9.38 7.50 1.30
CA LEU A 97 -8.96 8.54 2.25
C LEU A 97 -8.73 8.01 3.67
N GLU A 98 -9.38 6.90 4.05
CA GLU A 98 -9.12 6.20 5.31
C GLU A 98 -7.69 5.65 5.36
N ALA A 99 -7.25 4.99 4.29
CA ALA A 99 -5.88 4.51 4.18
C ALA A 99 -4.89 5.67 4.26
N TYR A 100 -5.13 6.73 3.47
CA TYR A 100 -4.32 7.94 3.50
C TYR A 100 -4.22 8.54 4.91
N TYR A 101 -5.35 8.70 5.59
CA TYR A 101 -5.41 9.34 6.91
C TYR A 101 -4.64 8.53 7.96
N GLN A 102 -4.80 7.20 7.97
CA GLN A 102 -4.05 6.32 8.88
C GLN A 102 -2.54 6.34 8.61
N GLU A 103 -2.14 6.39 7.35
CA GLU A 103 -0.74 6.41 6.93
C GLU A 103 -0.08 7.76 7.22
N ALA A 104 -0.75 8.86 6.88
CA ALA A 104 -0.32 10.22 7.16
C ALA A 104 -0.23 10.49 8.67
N GLY A 105 -1.16 9.95 9.47
CA GLY A 105 -1.19 10.07 10.94
C GLY A 105 -0.04 9.37 11.68
N ARG A 106 0.93 8.81 10.96
CA ARG A 106 2.20 8.33 11.54
C ARG A 106 3.22 9.43 11.75
N ALA A 107 3.07 10.54 11.03
CA ALA A 107 3.93 11.69 11.18
C ALA A 107 3.57 12.48 12.45
N GLY A 108 4.56 12.98 13.18
CA GLY A 108 4.35 13.99 14.24
C GLY A 108 3.58 13.50 15.46
N ARG A 109 3.71 12.23 15.88
CA ARG A 109 3.05 11.75 17.11
C ARG A 109 3.66 12.30 18.40
N ASP A 110 4.84 12.89 18.30
CA ASP A 110 5.47 13.70 19.36
C ASP A 110 4.96 15.15 19.37
N GLU A 111 3.84 15.45 18.70
CA GLU A 111 3.23 16.78 18.59
C GLU A 111 4.09 17.85 17.89
N ASN A 112 5.29 17.48 17.46
CA ASN A 112 6.15 18.35 16.69
C ASN A 112 5.68 18.41 15.23
N ARG A 113 5.95 19.56 14.60
CA ARG A 113 5.57 19.80 13.22
C ARG A 113 6.08 18.68 12.30
N ALA A 114 5.16 18.12 11.52
CA ALA A 114 5.43 17.10 10.55
C ALA A 114 4.64 17.34 9.25
N PHE A 115 5.05 16.70 8.17
CA PHE A 115 4.50 16.92 6.83
C PHE A 115 3.97 15.62 6.22
N ALA A 116 2.70 15.60 5.86
CA ALA A 116 2.14 14.59 4.98
C ALA A 116 2.09 15.12 3.55
N VAL A 117 2.70 14.41 2.61
CA VAL A 117 2.82 14.84 1.21
C VAL A 117 2.26 13.77 0.29
N LEU A 118 1.21 14.09 -0.45
CA LEU A 118 0.69 13.26 -1.53
C LEU A 118 1.21 13.75 -2.87
N LEU A 119 2.00 12.94 -3.56
CA LEU A 119 2.45 13.22 -4.92
C LEU A 119 1.49 12.56 -5.91
N ALA A 120 0.95 13.37 -6.81
CA ALA A 120 -0.01 12.91 -7.81
C ALA A 120 0.29 13.47 -9.20
N ASN A 121 0.07 12.64 -10.22
CA ASN A 121 0.07 13.04 -11.62
C ASN A 121 -1.14 12.44 -12.36
N LYS A 122 -1.29 12.77 -13.65
CA LYS A 122 -2.42 12.27 -14.46
C LYS A 122 -2.38 10.75 -14.66
N SER A 123 -1.19 10.14 -14.78
CA SER A 123 -1.07 8.69 -14.93
C SER A 123 -1.56 7.95 -13.69
N ASP A 124 -1.31 8.48 -12.49
CA ASP A 124 -1.77 7.87 -11.23
C ASP A 124 -3.31 7.81 -11.18
N GLN A 125 -3.97 8.86 -11.66
CA GLN A 125 -5.44 8.91 -11.74
C GLN A 125 -5.99 7.85 -12.70
N LEU A 126 -5.34 7.68 -13.87
CA LEU A 126 -5.73 6.66 -14.84
C LEU A 126 -5.52 5.25 -14.28
N ILE A 127 -4.40 4.99 -13.61
CA ILE A 127 -4.11 3.69 -12.98
C ILE A 127 -5.12 3.38 -11.88
N LEU A 128 -5.46 4.36 -11.03
CA LEU A 128 -6.45 4.19 -9.96
C LEU A 128 -7.84 3.87 -10.55
N ASN A 129 -8.26 4.58 -11.59
CA ASN A 129 -9.53 4.32 -12.29
C ASN A 129 -9.55 2.96 -13.00
N ALA A 130 -8.47 2.57 -13.68
CA ALA A 130 -8.38 1.26 -14.33
C ALA A 130 -8.46 0.12 -13.30
N LYS A 131 -7.76 0.25 -12.17
CA LYS A 131 -7.84 -0.72 -11.06
C LYS A 131 -9.26 -0.84 -10.52
N TYR A 132 -9.99 0.27 -10.40
CA TYR A 132 -11.41 0.25 -10.02
C TYR A 132 -12.24 -0.59 -11.01
N THR A 133 -12.07 -0.39 -12.31
CA THR A 133 -12.77 -1.18 -13.33
C THR A 133 -12.43 -2.67 -13.25
N ASP A 134 -11.15 -3.01 -13.05
CA ASP A 134 -10.71 -4.41 -12.98
C ASP A 134 -11.11 -5.12 -11.68
N SER A 135 -11.43 -4.37 -10.62
CA SER A 135 -11.81 -4.90 -9.30
C SER A 135 -13.28 -5.30 -9.19
N TYR A 136 -14.11 -5.02 -10.21
CA TYR A 136 -15.54 -5.34 -10.21
C TYR A 136 -15.91 -6.25 -11.38
N PRO A 137 -15.81 -7.58 -11.23
CA PRO A 137 -16.33 -8.52 -12.20
C PRO A 137 -17.85 -8.38 -12.37
N THR A 138 -18.33 -8.61 -13.58
CA THR A 138 -19.74 -8.80 -13.87
C THR A 138 -20.26 -10.09 -13.25
N VAL A 139 -21.58 -10.20 -13.06
CA VAL A 139 -22.23 -11.43 -12.55
C VAL A 139 -21.82 -12.65 -13.39
N GLU A 140 -21.76 -12.51 -14.71
CA GLU A 140 -21.32 -13.60 -15.60
C GLU A 140 -19.86 -13.99 -15.38
N GLU A 141 -18.96 -13.03 -15.13
CA GLU A 141 -17.56 -13.34 -14.80
C GLU A 141 -17.42 -14.04 -13.44
N ILE A 142 -18.24 -13.67 -12.44
CA ILE A 142 -18.28 -14.35 -11.14
C ILE A 142 -18.75 -15.79 -11.31
N LYS A 143 -19.87 -15.99 -12.01
CA LYS A 143 -20.43 -17.32 -12.30
C LYS A 143 -19.44 -18.20 -13.08
N LYS A 144 -18.78 -17.62 -14.09
CA LYS A 144 -17.75 -18.27 -14.89
C LYS A 144 -16.54 -18.68 -14.04
N THR A 145 -16.11 -17.81 -13.12
CA THR A 145 -15.02 -18.11 -12.18
C THR A 145 -15.36 -19.32 -11.31
N TYR A 146 -16.58 -19.38 -10.75
CA TYR A 146 -17.04 -20.52 -9.97
C TYR A 146 -17.09 -21.81 -10.80
N HIS A 147 -17.60 -21.74 -12.03
CA HIS A 147 -17.60 -22.89 -12.94
C HIS A 147 -16.19 -23.41 -13.22
N TYR A 148 -15.23 -22.50 -13.42
CA TYR A 148 -13.83 -22.87 -13.61
C TYR A 148 -13.19 -23.45 -12.35
N LEU A 149 -13.53 -22.99 -11.15
CA LEU A 149 -13.07 -23.64 -9.91
C LEU A 149 -13.47 -25.11 -9.87
N GLY A 150 -14.75 -25.41 -10.11
CA GLY A 150 -15.21 -26.80 -10.13
C GLY A 150 -14.50 -27.64 -11.20
N SER A 151 -14.19 -27.04 -12.35
CA SER A 151 -13.45 -27.71 -13.43
C SER A 151 -11.97 -27.89 -13.11
N TYR A 152 -11.37 -26.94 -12.40
CA TYR A 152 -9.99 -26.98 -11.94
C TYR A 152 -9.76 -28.13 -10.96
N PHE A 153 -10.68 -28.29 -10.00
CA PHE A 153 -10.66 -29.35 -8.99
C PHE A 153 -11.38 -30.64 -9.43
N GLN A 154 -11.83 -30.72 -10.68
CA GLN A 154 -12.48 -31.91 -11.26
C GLN A 154 -13.71 -32.40 -10.46
N LEU A 155 -14.51 -31.48 -9.92
CA LEU A 155 -15.69 -31.79 -9.11
C LEU A 155 -16.92 -32.03 -9.99
N ALA A 156 -17.71 -33.06 -9.74
CA ALA A 156 -19.02 -33.20 -10.39
C ALA A 156 -20.03 -32.17 -9.83
N PHE A 157 -21.11 -31.88 -10.57
CA PHE A 157 -22.23 -31.10 -10.02
C PHE A 157 -22.87 -31.87 -8.86
N GLY A 158 -23.24 -31.15 -7.79
CA GLY A 158 -23.77 -31.73 -6.55
C GLY A 158 -22.70 -32.33 -5.61
N ALA A 159 -21.41 -32.27 -5.96
CA ALA A 159 -20.31 -32.74 -5.12
C ALA A 159 -19.45 -31.59 -4.58
N GLY A 160 -18.56 -31.88 -3.63
CA GLY A 160 -17.53 -30.94 -3.18
C GLY A 160 -17.81 -30.22 -1.87
N GLU A 161 -19.03 -30.34 -1.31
CA GLU A 161 -19.36 -29.73 -0.02
C GLU A 161 -18.38 -30.16 1.08
N GLY A 162 -17.85 -29.16 1.80
CA GLY A 162 -16.88 -29.34 2.87
C GLY A 162 -15.45 -29.63 2.40
N LEU A 163 -15.21 -29.95 1.13
CA LEU A 163 -13.88 -30.26 0.63
C LEU A 163 -13.01 -29.00 0.53
N SER A 164 -11.77 -29.12 1.01
CA SER A 164 -10.73 -28.09 0.93
C SER A 164 -9.63 -28.52 -0.02
N PHE A 165 -9.21 -27.60 -0.89
CA PHE A 165 -8.15 -27.82 -1.86
C PHE A 165 -7.07 -26.77 -1.71
N GLU A 166 -5.82 -27.16 -1.96
CA GLU A 166 -4.75 -26.19 -2.20
C GLU A 166 -5.05 -25.40 -3.46
N PHE A 167 -4.96 -24.08 -3.38
CA PHE A 167 -5.36 -23.18 -4.46
C PHE A 167 -4.25 -22.20 -4.84
N ASP A 168 -3.52 -22.56 -5.91
CA ASP A 168 -2.63 -21.63 -6.60
C ASP A 168 -3.44 -20.79 -7.59
N ILE A 169 -3.73 -19.54 -7.19
CA ILE A 169 -4.48 -18.61 -8.01
C ILE A 169 -3.73 -18.24 -9.30
N ALA A 170 -2.40 -18.20 -9.29
CA ALA A 170 -1.61 -17.84 -10.47
C ALA A 170 -1.70 -18.94 -11.53
N ASP A 171 -1.60 -20.21 -11.13
CA ASP A 171 -1.82 -21.35 -12.03
C ASP A 171 -3.26 -21.38 -12.54
N PHE A 172 -4.24 -21.21 -11.65
CA PHE A 172 -5.66 -21.15 -12.02
C PHE A 172 -5.93 -20.07 -13.08
N CYS A 173 -5.49 -18.84 -12.83
CA CYS A 173 -5.66 -17.73 -13.77
C CYS A 173 -4.95 -18.01 -15.11
N LYS A 174 -3.75 -18.61 -15.09
CA LYS A 174 -3.02 -18.99 -16.31
C LYS A 174 -3.77 -20.05 -17.11
N LYS A 175 -4.31 -21.08 -16.45
CA LYS A 175 -5.02 -22.20 -17.10
C LYS A 175 -6.32 -21.77 -17.78
N PHE A 176 -7.03 -20.79 -17.22
CA PHE A 176 -8.29 -20.29 -17.76
C PHE A 176 -8.20 -18.92 -18.45
N SER A 177 -6.97 -18.41 -18.66
CA SER A 177 -6.70 -17.10 -19.26
C SER A 177 -7.49 -15.95 -18.60
N LEU A 178 -7.48 -15.92 -17.27
CA LEU A 178 -8.17 -14.93 -16.44
C LEU A 178 -7.20 -13.87 -15.89
N GLY A 179 -7.71 -12.66 -15.66
CA GLY A 179 -6.98 -11.61 -14.95
C GLY A 179 -7.03 -11.82 -13.43
N VAL A 180 -5.86 -11.87 -12.78
CA VAL A 180 -5.72 -12.19 -11.34
C VAL A 180 -6.57 -11.28 -10.43
N ILE A 181 -6.55 -9.97 -10.67
CA ILE A 181 -7.30 -8.99 -9.84
C ILE A 181 -8.80 -9.27 -9.89
N LYS A 182 -9.33 -9.46 -11.10
CA LYS A 182 -10.74 -9.71 -11.33
C LYS A 182 -11.16 -11.08 -10.77
N THR A 183 -10.31 -12.10 -10.89
CA THR A 183 -10.53 -13.41 -10.28
C THR A 183 -10.58 -13.31 -8.75
N LEU A 184 -9.63 -12.62 -8.11
CA LEU A 184 -9.65 -12.40 -6.65
C LEU A 184 -10.94 -11.73 -6.19
N ALA A 185 -11.39 -10.69 -6.91
CA ALA A 185 -12.64 -10.02 -6.62
C ALA A 185 -13.85 -10.98 -6.77
N ALA A 186 -13.88 -11.79 -7.82
CA ALA A 186 -14.93 -12.78 -8.03
C ALA A 186 -14.97 -13.81 -6.90
N LEU A 187 -13.81 -14.30 -6.44
CA LEU A 187 -13.72 -15.21 -5.30
C LEU A 187 -14.26 -14.59 -4.01
N LYS A 188 -14.01 -13.30 -3.77
CA LYS A 188 -14.57 -12.59 -2.61
C LYS A 188 -16.09 -12.46 -2.64
N PHE A 189 -16.70 -12.26 -3.82
CA PHE A 189 -18.16 -12.29 -3.94
C PHE A 189 -18.73 -13.69 -3.75
N LEU A 190 -18.07 -14.72 -4.30
CA LEU A 190 -18.48 -16.12 -4.07
C LEU A 190 -18.34 -16.54 -2.60
N GLU A 191 -17.33 -16.00 -1.91
CA GLU A 191 -17.14 -16.20 -0.47
C GLU A 191 -18.22 -15.49 0.35
N HIS A 192 -18.54 -14.24 0.03
CA HIS A 192 -19.64 -13.51 0.65
C HIS A 192 -20.98 -14.24 0.49
N ASP A 193 -21.26 -14.77 -0.71
CA ASP A 193 -22.50 -15.49 -1.02
C ASP A 193 -22.49 -16.93 -0.45
N GLY A 194 -21.41 -17.34 0.22
CA GLY A 194 -21.34 -18.60 0.97
C GLY A 194 -21.12 -19.85 0.11
N TYR A 195 -20.65 -19.70 -1.14
CA TYR A 195 -20.35 -20.86 -2.00
C TYR A 195 -19.00 -21.48 -1.70
N ILE A 196 -18.03 -20.62 -1.36
CA ILE A 196 -16.66 -21.02 -1.07
C ILE A 196 -16.15 -20.28 0.17
N ALA A 197 -15.05 -20.73 0.73
CA ALA A 197 -14.24 -19.96 1.67
C ALA A 197 -12.79 -19.99 1.19
N LEU A 198 -12.15 -18.83 1.18
CA LEU A 198 -10.74 -18.72 0.84
C LEU A 198 -9.96 -18.36 2.09
N SER A 199 -9.11 -19.28 2.51
CA SER A 199 -8.20 -19.00 3.62
C SER A 199 -7.09 -18.05 3.18
N GLU A 200 -6.80 -17.05 4.02
CA GLU A 200 -5.59 -16.22 3.87
C GLU A 200 -4.39 -17.02 4.36
N ASN A 201 -3.31 -17.11 3.56
CA ASN A 201 -2.03 -17.79 3.83
C ASN A 201 -1.96 -18.46 5.20
N ILE A 202 -2.59 -19.63 5.34
CA ILE A 202 -2.51 -20.37 6.60
C ILE A 202 -1.14 -21.03 6.54
N PHE A 203 -0.24 -20.58 7.40
CA PHE A 203 0.99 -21.33 7.67
C PHE A 203 0.58 -22.71 8.20
N LEU A 204 0.49 -23.69 7.31
CA LEU A 204 0.16 -25.06 7.65
C LEU A 204 1.49 -25.79 7.84
N GLN A 205 1.85 -26.02 9.10
CA GLN A 205 2.99 -26.86 9.44
C GLN A 205 2.82 -28.24 8.82
N SER A 206 3.96 -28.83 8.43
CA SER A 206 4.04 -30.20 7.97
C SER A 206 3.37 -31.14 8.94
N ARG A 207 2.64 -32.12 8.40
CA ARG A 207 1.94 -33.13 9.19
C ARG A 207 2.24 -34.51 8.66
N ILE A 208 2.34 -35.47 9.57
CA ILE A 208 2.48 -36.88 9.22
C ILE A 208 1.47 -37.71 9.99
N MET A 209 1.11 -38.84 9.43
CA MET A 209 0.32 -39.88 10.09
C MET A 209 0.80 -41.23 9.59
N PHE A 210 1.08 -42.19 10.46
CA PHE A 210 1.33 -43.56 10.02
C PHE A 210 0.05 -44.15 9.46
N THR A 211 0.13 -44.61 8.21
CA THR A 211 -0.97 -45.30 7.52
C THR A 211 -0.88 -46.80 7.71
N ALA A 212 0.32 -47.32 7.98
CA ALA A 212 0.57 -48.72 8.28
C ALA A 212 0.46 -49.02 9.79
N SER A 213 0.18 -50.28 10.12
CA SER A 213 0.08 -50.73 11.52
C SER A 213 1.45 -50.69 12.22
N HIS A 214 1.46 -50.72 13.56
CA HIS A 214 2.72 -50.77 14.32
C HIS A 214 3.60 -51.98 13.93
N GLU A 215 2.98 -53.13 13.64
CA GLU A 215 3.68 -54.34 13.22
C GLU A 215 4.31 -54.20 11.83
N ASP A 216 3.58 -53.59 10.89
CA ASP A 216 4.04 -53.38 9.52
C ASP A 216 5.17 -52.35 9.45
N VAL A 217 5.06 -51.27 10.23
CA VAL A 217 6.13 -50.26 10.36
C VAL A 217 7.39 -50.93 10.92
N TYR A 218 7.26 -51.77 11.95
CA TYR A 218 8.40 -52.49 12.53
C TYR A 218 9.04 -53.46 11.54
N ARG A 219 8.23 -54.23 10.79
CA ARG A 219 8.73 -55.12 9.73
C ARG A 219 9.47 -54.35 8.65
N PHE A 220 8.90 -53.23 8.20
CA PHE A 220 9.52 -52.35 7.22
C PHE A 220 10.86 -51.80 7.71
N GLN A 221 10.99 -51.45 9.00
CA GLN A 221 12.25 -51.00 9.59
C GLN A 221 13.36 -52.07 9.54
N ILE A 222 13.01 -53.35 9.71
CA ILE A 222 13.96 -54.47 9.60
C ILE A 222 14.41 -54.66 8.15
N GLU A 223 13.44 -54.67 7.22
CA GLU A 223 13.69 -54.90 5.79
C GLU A 223 14.42 -53.71 5.14
N ASN A 224 14.18 -52.49 5.62
CA ASN A 224 14.69 -51.25 5.04
C ASN A 224 15.39 -50.39 6.11
N SER A 225 16.50 -50.91 6.64
CA SER A 225 17.27 -50.30 7.73
C SER A 225 17.68 -48.83 7.51
N VAL A 226 17.76 -48.35 6.27
CA VAL A 226 18.05 -46.95 5.93
C VAL A 226 16.99 -45.98 6.48
N TYR A 227 15.73 -46.42 6.61
CA TYR A 227 14.64 -45.58 7.13
C TYR A 227 14.42 -45.72 8.64
N ASP A 228 15.02 -46.72 9.28
CA ASP A 228 14.88 -46.97 10.71
C ASP A 228 15.20 -45.74 11.60
N PRO A 229 16.27 -44.95 11.32
CA PRO A 229 16.59 -43.77 12.11
C PRO A 229 15.46 -42.73 12.11
N ILE A 230 14.92 -42.38 10.93
CA ILE A 230 13.88 -41.34 10.83
C ILE A 230 12.56 -41.82 11.43
N ILE A 231 12.19 -43.09 11.23
CA ILE A 231 10.95 -43.66 11.79
C ILE A 231 11.02 -43.67 13.32
N LYS A 232 12.15 -44.09 13.90
CA LYS A 232 12.35 -44.03 15.37
C LYS A 232 12.36 -42.60 15.89
N THR A 233 12.96 -41.66 15.18
CA THR A 233 12.93 -40.25 15.59
C THR A 233 11.50 -39.72 15.56
N ILE A 234 10.72 -40.05 14.53
CA ILE A 234 9.30 -39.68 14.46
C ILE A 234 8.53 -40.26 15.63
N GLN A 235 8.62 -41.57 15.88
CA GLN A 235 7.91 -42.24 16.97
C GLN A 235 8.26 -41.67 18.35
N ARG A 236 9.51 -41.22 18.55
CA ARG A 236 9.96 -40.63 19.82
C ARG A 236 9.59 -39.15 19.99
N SER A 237 9.60 -38.37 18.91
CA SER A 237 9.43 -36.91 18.97
C SER A 237 8.02 -36.45 18.65
N TYR A 238 7.23 -37.25 17.95
CA TYR A 238 5.89 -36.91 17.48
C TYR A 238 4.91 -38.04 17.84
N GLY A 239 4.66 -38.19 19.14
CA GLY A 239 3.70 -39.16 19.66
C GLY A 239 2.27 -38.90 19.15
N GLY A 240 1.48 -39.97 19.01
CA GLY A 240 0.12 -39.91 18.45
C GLY A 240 0.06 -39.97 16.92
N ALA A 241 1.20 -40.12 16.24
CA ALA A 241 1.26 -40.22 14.77
C ALA A 241 0.50 -41.43 14.19
N PHE A 242 0.22 -42.46 14.99
CA PHE A 242 -0.60 -43.61 14.59
C PHE A 242 -2.10 -43.38 14.78
N ASP A 243 -2.47 -42.46 15.66
CA ASP A 243 -3.88 -42.17 15.98
C ASP A 243 -4.45 -41.08 15.07
N GLY A 244 -3.59 -40.25 14.47
CA GLY A 244 -3.98 -39.19 13.55
C GLY A 244 -2.80 -38.36 13.04
N TYR A 245 -3.11 -37.31 12.29
CA TYR A 245 -2.09 -36.37 11.80
C TYR A 245 -1.47 -35.56 12.95
N VAL A 246 -0.15 -35.70 13.10
CA VAL A 246 0.65 -34.91 14.04
C VAL A 246 1.47 -33.86 13.31
N LYS A 247 1.59 -32.66 13.89
CA LYS A 247 2.41 -31.57 13.36
C LYS A 247 3.88 -31.86 13.61
N ILE A 248 4.71 -31.64 12.58
CA ILE A 248 6.16 -31.85 12.62
C ILE A 248 6.91 -30.63 12.13
N LYS A 249 8.19 -30.57 12.48
CA LYS A 249 9.18 -29.67 11.88
C LYS A 249 10.30 -30.49 11.27
N GLU A 250 10.50 -30.37 9.96
CA GLU A 250 11.54 -31.08 9.22
C GLU A 250 12.93 -30.58 9.60
N SER A 251 13.06 -29.31 10.01
CA SER A 251 14.28 -28.77 10.59
C SER A 251 14.68 -29.49 11.89
N ASP A 252 13.72 -29.86 12.73
CA ASP A 252 14.00 -30.63 13.95
C ASP A 252 14.44 -32.06 13.63
N LEU A 253 13.84 -32.68 12.61
CA LEU A 253 14.27 -34.00 12.11
C LEU A 253 15.67 -33.92 11.49
N SER A 254 15.93 -32.91 10.67
CA SER A 254 17.22 -32.63 10.03
C SER A 254 18.33 -32.47 11.08
N ASN A 255 18.10 -31.64 12.10
CA ASN A 255 19.06 -31.41 13.19
C ASN A 255 19.35 -32.67 14.01
N ARG A 256 18.31 -33.46 14.34
CA ARG A 256 18.45 -34.68 15.15
C ARG A 256 19.13 -35.81 14.39
N LEU A 257 18.84 -35.94 13.10
CA LEU A 257 19.38 -37.00 12.25
C LEU A 257 20.70 -36.60 11.56
N LYS A 258 21.10 -35.33 11.68
CA LYS A 258 22.25 -34.74 10.94
C LYS A 258 22.14 -34.93 9.43
N LEU A 259 20.92 -34.85 8.91
CA LEU A 259 20.62 -34.92 7.47
C LEU A 259 20.31 -33.52 6.94
N SER A 260 20.48 -33.29 5.65
CA SER A 260 20.02 -32.03 5.07
C SER A 260 18.49 -31.96 5.07
N TYR A 261 17.93 -30.75 5.11
CA TYR A 261 16.49 -30.54 5.02
C TYR A 261 15.86 -31.22 3.78
N LYS A 262 16.59 -31.20 2.65
CA LYS A 262 16.17 -31.82 1.40
C LYS A 262 16.09 -33.35 1.52
N ASP A 263 17.08 -33.97 2.16
CA ASP A 263 17.11 -35.42 2.34
C ASP A 263 15.97 -35.91 3.24
N VAL A 264 15.63 -35.15 4.29
CA VAL A 264 14.48 -35.45 5.16
C VAL A 264 13.18 -35.48 4.35
N ILE A 265 12.94 -34.47 3.51
CA ILE A 265 11.75 -34.42 2.66
C ILE A 265 11.73 -35.59 1.66
N GLU A 266 12.86 -35.91 1.02
CA GLU A 266 12.93 -37.04 0.09
C GLU A 266 12.59 -38.35 0.80
N ILE A 267 13.11 -38.56 2.00
CA ILE A 267 12.82 -39.75 2.79
C ILE A 267 11.34 -39.83 3.17
N LEU A 268 10.74 -38.74 3.64
CA LEU A 268 9.31 -38.71 4.00
C LEU A 268 8.41 -39.02 2.80
N ASN A 269 8.73 -38.45 1.63
CA ASN A 269 8.02 -38.76 0.39
C ASN A 269 8.17 -40.24 -0.03
N ARG A 270 9.36 -40.83 0.15
CA ARG A 270 9.57 -42.27 -0.12
C ARG A 270 8.76 -43.14 0.83
N LEU A 271 8.73 -42.82 2.13
CA LEU A 271 7.91 -43.55 3.10
C LEU A 271 6.41 -43.49 2.75
N GLN A 272 5.96 -42.36 2.20
CA GLN A 272 4.61 -42.24 1.65
C GLN A 272 4.39 -43.09 0.40
N GLN A 273 5.35 -43.15 -0.52
CA GLN A 273 5.28 -44.06 -1.67
C GLN A 273 5.20 -45.53 -1.24
N PHE A 274 5.89 -45.91 -0.16
CA PHE A 274 5.79 -47.23 0.46
C PHE A 274 4.53 -47.43 1.33
N GLN A 275 3.64 -46.43 1.39
CA GLN A 275 2.41 -46.45 2.21
C GLN A 275 2.64 -46.69 3.71
N ILE A 276 3.83 -46.37 4.20
CA ILE A 276 4.18 -46.47 5.62
C ILE A 276 3.56 -45.32 6.42
N LEU A 277 3.61 -44.10 5.85
CA LEU A 277 2.99 -42.91 6.43
C LEU A 277 2.40 -42.02 5.33
N SER A 278 1.42 -41.20 5.70
CA SER A 278 0.99 -40.05 4.92
C SER A 278 1.78 -38.82 5.37
N TYR A 279 2.38 -38.10 4.42
CA TYR A 279 3.14 -36.87 4.66
C TYR A 279 2.50 -35.71 3.90
N LEU A 280 2.05 -34.71 4.65
CA LEU A 280 1.55 -33.45 4.13
C LEU A 280 2.63 -32.39 4.38
N PRO A 281 3.34 -31.91 3.35
CA PRO A 281 4.40 -30.93 3.52
C PRO A 281 3.86 -29.57 3.97
N GLN A 282 4.77 -28.74 4.51
CA GLN A 282 4.45 -27.39 4.91
C GLN A 282 3.99 -26.62 3.68
N THR A 283 2.85 -25.95 3.81
CA THR A 283 2.34 -25.09 2.76
C THR A 283 1.88 -23.77 3.37
N ASP A 284 2.26 -22.69 2.69
CA ASP A 284 1.72 -21.36 2.95
C ASP A 284 0.68 -20.99 1.87
N GLN A 285 0.30 -21.97 1.04
CA GLN A 285 -0.65 -21.76 -0.04
C GLN A 285 -2.06 -21.56 0.51
N PRO A 286 -2.83 -20.60 -0.06
CA PRO A 286 -4.24 -20.46 0.24
C PRO A 286 -4.98 -21.77 0.00
N GLN A 287 -5.83 -22.15 0.94
CA GLN A 287 -6.83 -23.21 0.71
C GLN A 287 -8.15 -22.59 0.29
N LEU A 288 -8.77 -23.20 -0.72
CA LEU A 288 -10.14 -22.93 -1.13
C LEU A 288 -11.03 -24.09 -0.69
N GLN A 289 -12.03 -23.79 0.13
CA GLN A 289 -13.05 -24.75 0.55
C GLN A 289 -14.36 -24.49 -0.19
N PHE A 290 -15.02 -25.54 -0.64
CA PHE A 290 -16.41 -25.45 -1.09
C PHE A 290 -17.33 -25.57 0.12
N ILE A 291 -18.07 -24.50 0.41
CA ILE A 291 -19.00 -24.48 1.55
C ILE A 291 -20.32 -25.17 1.17
N LEU A 292 -20.73 -25.05 -0.09
CA LEU A 292 -21.90 -25.72 -0.65
C LEU A 292 -21.48 -26.71 -1.76
N PRO A 293 -22.33 -27.72 -2.06
CA PRO A 293 -22.11 -28.58 -3.23
C PRO A 293 -21.98 -27.76 -4.51
N ARG A 294 -21.11 -28.20 -5.43
CA ARG A 294 -20.89 -27.55 -6.74
C ARG A 294 -22.21 -27.39 -7.47
N ARG A 295 -22.63 -26.15 -7.68
CA ARG A 295 -23.82 -25.83 -8.50
C ARG A 295 -23.45 -25.59 -9.96
N ASP A 296 -24.41 -25.78 -10.85
CA ASP A 296 -24.29 -25.26 -12.21
C ASP A 296 -24.56 -23.75 -12.25
N GLN A 297 -24.26 -23.13 -13.40
CA GLN A 297 -24.31 -21.68 -13.58
C GLN A 297 -25.74 -21.10 -13.51
N ALA A 298 -26.77 -21.89 -13.84
CA ALA A 298 -28.16 -21.45 -13.81
C ALA A 298 -28.68 -21.39 -12.36
N HIS A 299 -28.22 -22.30 -11.50
CA HIS A 299 -28.60 -22.37 -10.08
C HIS A 299 -27.62 -21.67 -9.12
N LEU A 300 -26.72 -20.85 -9.67
CA LEU A 300 -25.81 -20.01 -8.90
C LEU A 300 -26.42 -18.61 -8.74
N ASP A 301 -26.94 -18.35 -7.55
CA ASP A 301 -27.52 -17.06 -7.16
C ASP A 301 -26.41 -16.13 -6.67
N ILE A 302 -26.28 -14.96 -7.29
CA ILE A 302 -25.25 -13.96 -6.95
C ILE A 302 -25.94 -12.72 -6.41
N ASP A 303 -25.46 -12.18 -5.28
CA ASP A 303 -26.05 -10.97 -4.69
C ASP A 303 -25.67 -9.71 -5.49
N VAL A 304 -26.48 -9.41 -6.51
CA VAL A 304 -26.32 -8.24 -7.36
C VAL A 304 -26.46 -6.93 -6.57
N LYS A 305 -27.26 -6.90 -5.50
CA LYS A 305 -27.44 -5.70 -4.68
C LYS A 305 -26.16 -5.40 -3.90
N TYR A 306 -25.55 -6.43 -3.32
CA TYR A 306 -24.27 -6.30 -2.62
C TYR A 306 -23.14 -5.86 -3.57
N ILE A 307 -23.03 -6.45 -4.76
CA ILE A 307 -22.02 -6.05 -5.76
C ILE A 307 -22.18 -4.56 -6.10
N LYS A 308 -23.40 -4.09 -6.39
CA LYS A 308 -23.67 -2.68 -6.70
C LYS A 308 -23.36 -1.75 -5.53
N LEU A 309 -23.69 -2.15 -4.30
CA LEU A 309 -23.38 -1.38 -3.10
C LEU A 309 -21.87 -1.24 -2.92
N ARG A 310 -21.11 -2.33 -3.03
CA ARG A 310 -19.63 -2.32 -2.94
C ARG A 310 -19.03 -1.44 -4.04
N GLN A 311 -19.53 -1.58 -5.27
CA GLN A 311 -19.09 -0.78 -6.41
C GLN A 311 -19.29 0.72 -6.15
N GLN A 312 -20.46 1.11 -5.62
CA GLN A 312 -20.74 2.51 -5.28
C GLN A 312 -19.82 3.02 -4.18
N ILE A 313 -19.63 2.27 -3.08
CA ILE A 313 -18.73 2.66 -1.98
C ILE A 313 -17.31 2.88 -2.50
N GLN A 314 -16.78 1.95 -3.31
CA GLN A 314 -15.42 2.08 -3.84
C GLN A 314 -15.30 3.26 -4.82
N LYS A 315 -16.33 3.50 -5.63
CA LYS A 315 -16.38 4.65 -6.54
C LYS A 315 -16.31 5.96 -5.75
N ASP A 316 -17.05 6.06 -4.66
CA ASP A 316 -17.07 7.23 -3.79
C ASP A 316 -15.71 7.44 -3.12
N GLN A 317 -15.06 6.36 -2.65
CA GLN A 317 -13.70 6.41 -2.10
C GLN A 317 -12.67 6.89 -3.12
N VAL A 318 -12.68 6.34 -4.35
CA VAL A 318 -11.76 6.76 -5.42
C VAL A 318 -12.00 8.21 -5.79
N SER A 319 -13.26 8.62 -5.95
CA SER A 319 -13.64 10.01 -6.22
C SER A 319 -13.14 10.95 -5.13
N ALA A 320 -13.25 10.56 -3.86
CA ALA A 320 -12.78 11.35 -2.73
C ALA A 320 -11.26 11.53 -2.74
N VAL A 321 -10.48 10.48 -3.04
CA VAL A 321 -9.02 10.57 -3.19
C VAL A 321 -8.62 11.49 -4.35
N LEU A 322 -9.28 11.35 -5.51
CA LEU A 322 -9.01 12.20 -6.68
C LEU A 322 -9.35 13.67 -6.40
N SER A 323 -10.47 13.93 -5.72
CA SER A 323 -10.86 15.26 -5.26
C SER A 323 -9.84 15.84 -4.28
N TYR A 324 -9.42 15.04 -3.30
CA TYR A 324 -8.42 15.44 -2.31
C TYR A 324 -7.08 15.83 -2.95
N ALA A 325 -6.66 15.13 -4.02
CA ALA A 325 -5.42 15.41 -4.72
C ALA A 325 -5.48 16.61 -5.68
N SER A 326 -6.68 16.99 -6.16
CA SER A 326 -6.84 17.96 -7.26
C SER A 326 -7.51 19.28 -6.90
N THR A 327 -8.37 19.28 -5.88
CA THR A 327 -9.12 20.48 -5.48
C THR A 327 -8.26 21.49 -4.71
N GLN A 328 -8.65 22.76 -4.81
CA GLN A 328 -8.05 23.91 -4.12
C GLN A 328 -8.78 24.24 -2.81
N LEU A 329 -9.20 23.22 -2.05
CA LEU A 329 -9.79 23.37 -0.72
C LEU A 329 -8.78 22.98 0.37
N CYS A 330 -8.79 23.67 1.51
CA CYS A 330 -7.97 23.32 2.67
C CYS A 330 -7.94 21.80 2.93
N ARG A 331 -6.76 21.19 2.90
CA ARG A 331 -6.60 19.72 2.97
C ARG A 331 -7.23 19.13 4.23
N SER A 332 -6.98 19.74 5.39
CA SER A 332 -7.57 19.29 6.65
C SER A 332 -9.09 19.39 6.66
N LYS A 333 -9.64 20.46 6.08
CA LYS A 333 -11.10 20.65 5.99
C LYS A 333 -11.74 19.57 5.11
N GLN A 334 -11.08 19.19 4.00
CA GLN A 334 -11.56 18.11 3.15
C GLN A 334 -11.58 16.77 3.88
N LEU A 335 -10.52 16.43 4.62
CA LEU A 335 -10.45 15.20 5.40
C LEU A 335 -11.51 15.17 6.50
N LEU A 336 -11.64 16.25 7.29
CA LEU A 336 -12.65 16.35 8.34
C LEU A 336 -14.07 16.22 7.78
N HIS A 337 -14.37 16.89 6.66
CA HIS A 337 -15.65 16.76 5.99
C HIS A 337 -15.94 15.32 5.55
N TYR A 338 -14.95 14.61 4.99
CA TYR A 338 -15.08 13.22 4.60
C TYR A 338 -15.43 12.31 5.80
N PHE A 339 -14.86 12.58 6.97
CA PHE A 339 -15.15 11.83 8.21
C PHE A 339 -16.38 12.34 8.99
N GLY A 340 -17.18 13.24 8.39
CA GLY A 340 -18.46 13.69 8.95
C GLY A 340 -18.41 15.04 9.68
N GLU A 341 -17.25 15.70 9.76
CA GLU A 341 -17.11 17.01 10.38
C GLU A 341 -17.24 18.14 9.33
N THR A 342 -18.45 18.67 9.19
CA THR A 342 -18.78 19.61 8.09
C THR A 342 -18.40 21.07 8.36
N ASN A 343 -18.25 21.46 9.63
CA ASN A 343 -18.03 22.86 10.04
C ASN A 343 -16.58 23.19 10.39
N ALA A 344 -15.61 22.45 9.83
CA ALA A 344 -14.20 22.69 10.10
C ALA A 344 -13.69 24.01 9.49
N GLU A 345 -12.90 24.74 10.27
CA GLU A 345 -12.20 25.95 9.83
C GLU A 345 -10.98 25.60 8.94
N LYS A 346 -10.39 26.63 8.30
CA LYS A 346 -9.16 26.45 7.53
C LYS A 346 -8.01 26.15 8.50
N CYS A 347 -7.16 25.18 8.16
CA CYS A 347 -6.06 24.76 9.03
C CYS A 347 -4.90 25.75 9.08
N GLY A 348 -4.74 26.65 8.11
CA GLY A 348 -3.63 27.62 8.06
C GLY A 348 -2.24 27.05 7.71
N PHE A 349 -2.06 25.72 7.72
CA PHE A 349 -0.74 25.09 7.55
C PHE A 349 -0.59 24.16 6.33
N CYS A 350 -1.68 23.82 5.64
CA CYS A 350 -1.60 23.02 4.41
C CYS A 350 -1.08 23.84 3.22
N ASP A 351 -0.66 23.15 2.16
CA ASP A 351 -0.17 23.74 0.92
C ASP A 351 -1.10 24.84 0.36
N ILE A 352 -2.41 24.59 0.39
CA ILE A 352 -3.42 25.52 -0.11
C ILE A 352 -3.51 26.76 0.79
N CYS A 353 -3.67 26.58 2.11
CA CYS A 353 -3.75 27.71 3.04
C CYS A 353 -2.46 28.56 3.03
N LEU A 354 -1.30 27.92 2.89
CA LEU A 354 -0.02 28.62 2.77
C LEU A 354 0.07 29.40 1.46
N SER A 355 -0.44 28.86 0.35
CA SER A 355 -0.49 29.56 -0.93
C SER A 355 -1.45 30.76 -0.90
N GLU A 356 -2.64 30.59 -0.31
CA GLU A 356 -3.62 31.66 -0.11
C GLU A 356 -3.02 32.80 0.72
N ARG A 357 -2.42 32.48 1.87
CA ARG A 357 -1.78 33.49 2.73
C ARG A 357 -0.67 34.24 1.99
N LYS A 358 0.17 33.55 1.21
CA LYS A 358 1.23 34.19 0.42
C LYS A 358 0.66 35.14 -0.63
N LEU A 359 -0.46 34.80 -1.26
CA LEU A 359 -1.15 35.67 -2.21
C LEU A 359 -1.77 36.89 -1.51
N GLU A 360 -2.36 36.70 -0.33
CA GLU A 360 -2.89 37.78 0.49
C GLU A 360 -1.79 38.76 0.95
N GLU A 361 -0.66 38.24 1.45
CA GLU A 361 0.53 39.02 1.83
C GLU A 361 1.07 39.81 0.64
N ALA A 362 1.16 39.19 -0.55
CA ALA A 362 1.61 39.85 -1.77
C ALA A 362 0.63 40.95 -2.24
N ALA A 363 -0.67 40.71 -2.15
CA ALA A 363 -1.69 41.72 -2.49
C ALA A 363 -1.65 42.89 -1.50
N GLN A 364 -1.48 42.62 -0.21
CA GLN A 364 -1.35 43.66 0.80
C GLN A 364 -0.08 44.49 0.61
N LEU A 365 1.04 43.86 0.24
CA LEU A 365 2.27 44.55 -0.13
C LEU A 365 2.05 45.48 -1.33
N LYS A 366 1.43 44.98 -2.41
CA LYS A 366 1.13 45.77 -3.61
C LYS A 366 0.23 46.98 -3.30
N ASN A 367 -0.77 46.82 -2.43
CA ASN A 367 -1.67 47.90 -2.03
C ASN A 367 -0.96 48.97 -1.19
N LYS A 368 -0.04 48.58 -0.29
CA LYS A 368 0.77 49.53 0.48
C LYS A 368 1.68 50.36 -0.43
N ILE A 369 2.37 49.72 -1.37
CA ILE A 369 3.21 50.41 -2.36
C ILE A 369 2.38 51.39 -3.19
N GLU A 370 1.19 50.98 -3.69
CA GLU A 370 0.31 51.87 -4.43
C GLU A 370 -0.13 53.08 -3.60
N PHE A 371 -0.47 52.90 -2.32
CA PHE A 371 -0.87 53.98 -1.43
C PHE A 371 0.26 54.99 -1.19
N GLU A 372 1.48 54.52 -0.95
CA GLU A 372 2.67 55.37 -0.80
C GLU A 372 2.95 56.16 -2.10
N ILE A 373 2.91 55.49 -3.27
CA ILE A 373 3.07 56.15 -4.57
C ILE A 373 2.02 57.25 -4.74
N ALA A 374 0.75 56.95 -4.50
CA ALA A 374 -0.33 57.93 -4.65
C ALA A 374 -0.14 59.13 -3.72
N THR A 375 0.28 58.90 -2.47
CA THR A 375 0.51 59.95 -1.48
C THR A 375 1.71 60.83 -1.86
N LEU A 376 2.82 60.23 -2.29
CA LEU A 376 4.00 60.95 -2.76
C LEU A 376 3.67 61.79 -3.99
N LEU A 377 3.03 61.19 -5.01
CA LEU A 377 2.70 61.87 -6.26
C LEU A 377 1.60 62.94 -6.13
N GLN A 378 0.78 62.91 -5.07
CA GLN A 378 -0.13 64.03 -4.74
C GLN A 378 0.64 65.28 -4.31
N SER A 379 1.80 65.12 -3.68
CA SER A 379 2.58 66.24 -3.13
C SER A 379 3.50 66.90 -4.17
N GLN A 380 4.17 66.10 -5.00
CA GLN A 380 5.10 66.60 -6.03
C GLN A 380 5.39 65.54 -7.10
N HIS A 381 5.99 65.97 -8.22
CA HIS A 381 6.41 65.07 -9.29
C HIS A 381 7.82 64.53 -9.00
N TYR A 382 8.00 63.21 -9.09
CA TYR A 382 9.28 62.54 -8.81
C TYR A 382 9.89 61.93 -10.07
N SER A 383 11.22 61.89 -10.18
CA SER A 383 11.91 60.98 -11.11
C SER A 383 11.75 59.53 -10.65
N LEU A 384 11.98 58.55 -11.53
CA LEU A 384 11.85 57.13 -11.18
C LEU A 384 12.73 56.76 -9.98
N ASP A 385 14.00 57.14 -10.00
CA ASP A 385 14.97 56.79 -8.96
C ASP A 385 14.57 57.39 -7.61
N ASN A 386 14.24 58.69 -7.58
CA ASN A 386 13.81 59.37 -6.36
C ASN A 386 12.47 58.82 -5.83
N LEU A 387 11.56 58.40 -6.71
CA LEU A 387 10.30 57.79 -6.32
C LEU A 387 10.55 56.44 -5.65
N VAL A 388 11.40 55.59 -6.24
CA VAL A 388 11.75 54.27 -5.68
C VAL A 388 12.50 54.39 -4.34
N GLU A 389 13.42 55.35 -4.22
CA GLU A 389 14.13 55.66 -2.97
C GLU A 389 13.20 56.18 -1.86
N SER A 390 12.16 56.92 -2.22
CA SER A 390 11.21 57.50 -1.25
C SER A 390 10.15 56.51 -0.75
N LEU A 391 10.01 55.35 -1.40
CA LEU A 391 9.10 54.29 -0.96
C LEU A 391 9.75 53.48 0.16
N GLU A 392 9.04 53.30 1.27
CA GLU A 392 9.54 52.54 2.42
C GLU A 392 9.22 51.04 2.28
N THR A 393 8.16 50.72 1.54
CA THR A 393 7.65 49.35 1.42
C THR A 393 8.14 48.64 0.15
N GLY A 394 8.57 47.38 0.29
CA GLY A 394 8.94 46.48 -0.82
C GLY A 394 10.39 46.60 -1.29
N THR A 395 10.81 45.66 -2.14
CA THR A 395 12.10 45.71 -2.84
C THR A 395 12.03 46.61 -4.06
N ASP A 396 13.19 47.09 -4.55
CA ASP A 396 13.24 47.98 -5.73
C ASP A 396 12.55 47.37 -6.96
N ASN A 397 12.69 46.06 -7.16
CA ASN A 397 12.01 45.36 -8.25
C ASN A 397 10.47 45.39 -8.08
N GLU A 398 9.97 45.13 -6.88
CA GLU A 398 8.52 45.17 -6.58
C GLU A 398 7.95 46.59 -6.73
N LYS A 399 8.72 47.61 -6.30
CA LYS A 399 8.36 49.02 -6.45
C LYS A 399 8.28 49.42 -7.93
N ILE A 400 9.32 49.12 -8.71
CA ILE A 400 9.38 49.44 -10.15
C ILE A 400 8.27 48.71 -10.92
N GLU A 401 8.05 47.43 -10.63
CA GLU A 401 6.97 46.65 -11.23
C GLU A 401 5.62 47.30 -10.92
N ARG A 402 5.38 47.71 -9.67
CA ARG A 402 4.12 48.37 -9.30
C ARG A 402 3.93 49.72 -9.99
N ILE A 403 4.98 50.55 -10.10
CA ILE A 403 4.93 51.82 -10.83
C ILE A 403 4.56 51.57 -12.30
N ARG A 404 5.13 50.56 -12.95
CA ARG A 404 4.77 50.18 -14.32
C ARG A 404 3.30 49.76 -14.42
N GLU A 405 2.83 48.87 -13.54
CA GLU A 405 1.43 48.44 -13.51
C GLU A 405 0.46 49.63 -13.36
N LEU A 406 0.79 50.62 -12.51
CA LEU A 406 -0.03 51.82 -12.32
C LEU A 406 -0.01 52.76 -13.53
N LEU A 407 1.13 52.87 -14.21
CA LEU A 407 1.26 53.67 -15.42
C LEU A 407 0.48 53.04 -16.58
N ASP A 408 0.58 51.72 -16.76
CA ASP A 408 -0.16 50.97 -17.78
C ASP A 408 -1.67 51.01 -17.52
N ALA A 409 -2.09 51.02 -16.25
CA ALA A 409 -3.49 51.20 -15.85
C ALA A 409 -3.99 52.65 -15.98
N GLY A 410 -3.11 53.60 -16.34
CA GLY A 410 -3.44 55.03 -16.46
C GLY A 410 -3.74 55.71 -15.12
N LYS A 411 -3.39 55.07 -13.99
CA LYS A 411 -3.57 55.64 -12.64
C LYS A 411 -2.51 56.69 -12.31
N ILE A 412 -1.34 56.61 -12.94
CA ILE A 412 -0.29 57.62 -12.87
C ILE A 412 0.20 57.93 -14.30
N LYS A 413 0.77 59.11 -14.51
CA LYS A 413 1.24 59.62 -15.80
C LYS A 413 2.72 59.99 -15.73
N THR A 414 3.35 60.11 -16.90
CA THR A 414 4.73 60.57 -17.02
C THR A 414 4.89 61.56 -18.18
N ASP A 415 5.74 62.56 -17.99
CA ASP A 415 6.17 63.51 -19.02
C ASP A 415 7.50 63.08 -19.70
N GLY A 416 7.97 61.87 -19.42
CA GLY A 416 9.24 61.32 -19.89
C GLY A 416 10.43 61.59 -18.96
N LYS A 417 10.27 62.42 -17.92
CA LYS A 417 11.31 62.66 -16.89
C LYS A 417 10.80 62.45 -15.46
N LYS A 418 9.53 62.77 -15.20
CA LYS A 418 8.90 62.66 -13.89
C LYS A 418 7.55 61.96 -13.98
N TYR A 419 7.14 61.37 -12.86
CA TYR A 419 5.87 60.70 -12.64
C TYR A 419 4.95 61.60 -11.81
N TYR A 420 3.66 61.59 -12.11
CA TYR A 420 2.61 62.39 -11.45
C TYR A 420 1.23 61.70 -11.55
N LEU A 421 0.23 62.20 -10.81
CA LEU A 421 -1.16 61.71 -10.87
C LEU A 421 -1.98 62.37 -12.00
#